data_AF-A0A8J6HKD7-F1
#
_entry.id   AF-A0A8J6HKD7-F1
#
_cell.length_a   1.000
_cell.length_b   1.000
_cell.length_c   1.000
_cell.angle_alpha   90.00
_cell.angle_beta   90.00
_cell.angle_gamma   90.00
#
_symmetry.space_group_name_H-M   'P 1'
#
loop_
_entity.id
_entity.type
_entity.pdbx_description
1 polymer ?
#
loop_
_entity_poly.entity_id
_entity_poly.type
_entity_poly.pdbx_seq_one_letter_code
_entity_poly.pdbx_strand_id
1 'polypeptide(L)'
;MVRAICVAIFVLFSCQISYSVRDYYWREYTGEIPIDAIVGGKDANGKGIYIGQAYVHYEGLVVVQITPGVRRVSATMHGIKHIDKYVKILCGSQEKVYWMSTNPKNLQLDLIDKHAIIGGHGYCCGSTSIGRINYHGEVKIGVYEYETHINNQRKDANGKNIYIGQAYVKNEGIMALQITPGVRQVLLYVLELEFKNILCGSQEKVYWMSTSAFYLHSTLIHKHAIIGGHEDFCGYTRIGRISHNGEVKIGKINSFSLEAPYFYFNNNGVEGKVKTSYQILMYKD
;
A
#
# COMPACT_ATOMS: atom_id res chain seq x y z
N MET A 1 -29.22 63.37 -16.83
CA MET A 1 -29.10 62.14 -17.64
C MET A 1 -27.62 61.77 -17.68
N VAL A 2 -27.11 61.09 -16.65
CA VAL A 2 -25.70 60.70 -16.51
C VAL A 2 -25.65 59.18 -16.75
N ARG A 3 -24.94 58.77 -17.80
CA ARG A 3 -24.88 57.36 -18.24
C ARG A 3 -23.76 56.60 -17.50
N ALA A 4 -24.20 55.55 -16.83
CA ALA A 4 -23.55 54.29 -16.45
C ALA A 4 -22.02 54.18 -16.57
N ILE A 5 -21.35 54.05 -15.42
CA ILE A 5 -19.99 53.52 -15.29
C ILE A 5 -20.10 52.00 -15.16
N CYS A 6 -19.65 51.26 -16.17
CA CYS A 6 -19.46 49.81 -16.09
C CYS A 6 -18.12 49.52 -15.39
N VAL A 7 -18.15 49.16 -14.10
CA VAL A 7 -16.98 48.60 -13.42
C VAL A 7 -17.07 47.08 -13.50
N ALA A 8 -16.27 46.48 -14.37
CA ALA A 8 -16.08 45.04 -14.42
C ALA A 8 -15.29 44.59 -13.18
N ILE A 9 -15.97 43.94 -12.25
CA ILE A 9 -15.35 43.32 -11.08
C ILE A 9 -14.73 41.98 -11.54
N PHE A 10 -13.45 42.01 -11.87
CA PHE A 10 -12.63 40.79 -12.01
C PHE A 10 -12.38 40.21 -10.61
N VAL A 11 -13.29 39.35 -10.14
CA VAL A 11 -13.04 38.52 -8.96
C VAL A 11 -12.05 37.42 -9.39
N LEU A 12 -10.77 37.65 -9.15
CA LEU A 12 -9.75 36.60 -9.18
C LEU A 12 -10.04 35.62 -8.04
N PHE A 13 -10.87 34.61 -8.32
CA PHE A 13 -10.97 33.42 -7.50
C PHE A 13 -9.63 32.68 -7.62
N SER A 14 -8.68 33.00 -6.73
CA SER A 14 -7.54 32.14 -6.47
C SER A 14 -8.07 30.86 -5.83
N CYS A 15 -8.41 29.89 -6.69
CA CYS A 15 -8.64 28.51 -6.30
C CYS A 15 -7.31 27.99 -5.74
N GLN A 16 -7.11 28.10 -4.42
CA GLN A 16 -6.06 27.33 -3.78
C GLN A 16 -6.51 25.87 -3.81
N ILE A 17 -6.00 25.16 -4.81
CA ILE A 17 -6.09 23.72 -4.95
C ILE A 17 -5.39 23.13 -3.72
N SER A 18 -6.15 22.73 -2.71
CA SER A 18 -5.61 21.88 -1.64
C SER A 18 -5.43 20.49 -2.22
N TYR A 19 -4.26 20.29 -2.80
CA TYR A 19 -3.78 19.05 -3.37
C TYR A 19 -3.41 18.13 -2.19
N SER A 20 -4.33 17.26 -1.75
CA SER A 20 -3.93 16.13 -0.90
C SER A 20 -3.25 15.09 -1.78
N VAL A 21 -2.07 15.42 -2.27
CA VAL A 21 -1.10 14.42 -2.69
C VAL A 21 -0.32 14.05 -1.46
N ARG A 22 -0.30 12.75 -1.20
CA ARG A 22 0.54 12.17 -0.16
C ARG A 22 1.93 12.80 -0.29
N ASP A 23 2.48 13.28 0.81
CA ASP A 23 3.79 13.95 0.84
C ASP A 23 4.97 12.99 0.57
N TYR A 24 4.67 11.77 0.10
CA TYR A 24 5.61 10.78 -0.41
C TYR A 24 5.13 10.22 -1.75
N TYR A 25 6.07 9.81 -2.59
CA TYR A 25 5.82 9.22 -3.89
C TYR A 25 6.93 8.25 -4.30
N TRP A 26 6.64 7.38 -5.26
CA TRP A 26 7.60 6.45 -5.83
C TRP A 26 8.05 6.93 -7.20
N ARG A 27 9.36 7.04 -7.41
CA ARG A 27 9.95 7.40 -8.72
C ARG A 27 10.95 6.35 -9.19
N GLU A 28 11.19 6.28 -10.49
CA GLU A 28 12.17 5.34 -11.05
C GLU A 28 13.57 5.60 -10.48
N TYR A 29 14.26 4.53 -10.10
CA TYR A 29 15.62 4.58 -9.61
C TYR A 29 16.60 4.31 -10.75
N THR A 30 17.42 5.31 -11.06
CA THR A 30 18.39 5.27 -12.17
C THR A 30 19.79 4.82 -11.74
N GLY A 31 20.02 4.65 -10.44
CA GLY A 31 21.36 4.49 -9.84
C GLY A 31 21.77 5.70 -8.99
N GLU A 32 21.19 6.86 -9.27
CA GLU A 32 21.39 8.10 -8.51
C GLU A 32 20.32 8.28 -7.44
N ILE A 33 20.71 8.86 -6.31
CA ILE A 33 19.81 9.12 -5.18
C ILE A 33 19.21 10.51 -5.35
N PRO A 34 17.88 10.64 -5.49
CA PRO A 34 17.21 11.93 -5.50
C PRO A 34 17.44 12.71 -4.20
N ILE A 35 17.49 14.03 -4.30
CA ILE A 35 17.69 14.93 -3.14
C ILE A 35 16.60 14.78 -2.06
N ASP A 36 15.39 14.40 -2.48
CA ASP A 36 14.22 14.19 -1.64
C ASP A 36 13.97 12.71 -1.34
N ALA A 37 14.94 11.83 -1.55
CA ALA A 37 14.81 10.42 -1.20
C ALA A 37 14.72 10.23 0.32
N ILE A 38 13.71 9.48 0.78
CA ILE A 38 13.52 9.18 2.19
C ILE A 38 14.63 8.23 2.66
N VAL A 39 15.36 8.64 3.70
CA VAL A 39 16.43 7.86 4.29
C VAL A 39 15.82 6.78 5.18
N GLY A 40 16.03 5.52 4.78
CA GLY A 40 15.52 4.38 5.53
C GLY A 40 16.39 3.98 6.72
N GLY A 41 17.66 4.38 6.72
CA GLY A 41 18.61 4.10 7.79
C GLY A 41 20.05 4.43 7.42
N LYS A 42 20.99 3.85 8.17
CA LYS A 42 22.43 3.94 7.89
C LYS A 42 23.05 2.53 7.85
N ASP A 43 24.03 2.34 6.97
CA ASP A 43 24.88 1.14 6.95
C ASP A 43 25.97 1.19 8.05
N ALA A 44 26.83 0.16 8.14
CA ALA A 44 27.93 0.12 9.13
C ALA A 44 28.93 1.28 9.02
N ASN A 45 29.02 1.92 7.84
CA ASN A 45 29.91 3.06 7.62
C ASN A 45 29.21 4.39 7.91
N GLY A 46 27.97 4.36 8.40
CA GLY A 46 27.16 5.55 8.67
C GLY A 46 26.57 6.19 7.40
N LYS A 47 26.70 5.57 6.23
CA LYS A 47 26.17 6.07 4.97
C LYS A 47 24.67 5.78 4.86
N GLY A 48 23.92 6.71 4.28
CA GLY A 48 22.48 6.56 4.09
C GLY A 48 22.13 5.35 3.22
N ILE A 49 21.15 4.58 3.68
CA ILE A 49 20.46 3.57 2.87
C ILE A 49 19.02 4.02 2.64
N TYR A 50 18.48 3.67 1.47
CA TYR A 50 17.22 4.20 0.96
C TYR A 50 16.22 3.09 0.72
N ILE A 51 14.95 3.47 0.69
CA ILE A 51 13.84 2.55 0.53
C ILE A 51 13.51 2.46 -0.94
N GLY A 52 13.56 1.24 -1.48
CA GLY A 52 13.11 0.95 -2.82
C GLY A 52 11.92 -0.01 -2.84
N GLN A 53 11.27 -0.08 -3.99
CA GLN A 53 10.41 -1.21 -4.35
C GLN A 53 10.84 -1.72 -5.73
N ALA A 54 10.77 -3.03 -5.92
CA ALA A 54 11.13 -3.65 -7.18
C ALA A 54 10.04 -4.65 -7.59
N TYR A 55 9.70 -4.67 -8.88
CA TYR A 55 8.80 -5.69 -9.40
C TYR A 55 9.56 -7.00 -9.62
N VAL A 56 9.01 -8.07 -9.07
CA VAL A 56 9.50 -9.42 -9.23
C VAL A 56 8.40 -10.25 -9.86
N HIS A 57 8.71 -10.83 -11.03
CA HIS A 57 7.77 -11.68 -11.75
C HIS A 57 7.26 -12.82 -10.86
N TYR A 58 5.94 -13.03 -10.86
CA TYR A 58 5.19 -13.95 -9.99
C TYR A 58 5.23 -13.69 -8.48
N GLU A 59 5.95 -12.70 -7.97
CA GLU A 59 5.95 -12.35 -6.53
C GLU A 59 5.26 -11.01 -6.25
N GLY A 60 5.26 -10.08 -7.22
CA GLY A 60 4.64 -8.76 -7.10
C GLY A 60 5.65 -7.64 -6.85
N LEU A 61 5.23 -6.59 -6.14
CA LEU A 61 6.08 -5.46 -5.78
C LEU A 61 6.68 -5.70 -4.39
N VAL A 62 8.01 -5.75 -4.31
CA VAL A 62 8.75 -6.12 -3.10
C VAL A 62 9.57 -4.92 -2.61
N VAL A 63 9.55 -4.65 -1.30
CA VAL A 63 10.43 -3.64 -0.69
C VAL A 63 11.88 -4.11 -0.76
N VAL A 64 12.77 -3.23 -1.20
CA VAL A 64 14.20 -3.48 -1.33
C VAL A 64 15.01 -2.37 -0.67
N GLN A 65 16.23 -2.70 -0.29
CA GLN A 65 17.21 -1.72 0.15
C GLN A 65 17.96 -1.15 -1.07
N ILE A 66 18.05 0.17 -1.15
CA ILE A 66 18.88 0.88 -2.12
C ILE A 66 20.12 1.42 -1.41
N THR A 67 21.29 1.09 -1.97
CA THR A 67 22.58 1.64 -1.55
C THR A 67 23.09 2.58 -2.64
N PRO A 68 23.56 3.80 -2.30
CA PRO A 68 23.97 4.77 -3.32
C PRO A 68 25.10 4.23 -4.20
N GLY A 69 24.94 4.38 -5.52
CA GLY A 69 25.88 3.87 -6.53
C GLY A 69 25.63 2.42 -6.95
N VAL A 70 24.65 1.72 -6.35
CA VAL A 70 24.31 0.33 -6.69
C VAL A 70 22.96 0.27 -7.37
N ARG A 71 22.95 0.13 -8.70
CA ARG A 71 21.71 0.02 -9.49
C ARG A 71 20.99 -1.32 -9.31
N ARG A 72 21.75 -2.40 -9.11
CA ARG A 72 21.21 -3.75 -8.95
C ARG A 72 20.83 -4.00 -7.49
N VAL A 73 19.55 -4.00 -7.20
CA VAL A 73 19.00 -4.28 -5.87
C VAL A 73 18.83 -5.78 -5.68
N SER A 74 18.73 -6.20 -4.41
CA SER A 74 18.44 -7.58 -4.04
C SER A 74 17.09 -7.63 -3.34
N ALA A 75 16.13 -8.33 -3.92
CA ALA A 75 14.86 -8.65 -3.27
C ALA A 75 14.95 -10.01 -2.59
N THR A 76 14.50 -10.07 -1.35
CA THR A 76 14.49 -11.27 -0.52
C THR A 76 13.07 -11.79 -0.38
N MET A 77 12.60 -12.50 -1.40
CA MET A 77 11.27 -13.12 -1.46
C MET A 77 11.41 -14.49 -2.11
N HIS A 78 11.16 -15.56 -1.36
CA HIS A 78 11.38 -16.95 -1.80
C HIS A 78 12.80 -17.18 -2.38
N GLY A 79 13.81 -16.65 -1.68
CA GLY A 79 15.21 -16.62 -2.14
C GLY A 79 15.69 -15.21 -2.47
N ILE A 80 16.94 -15.09 -2.94
CA ILE A 80 17.53 -13.80 -3.33
C ILE A 80 17.37 -13.63 -4.84
N LYS A 81 16.67 -12.58 -5.23
CA LYS A 81 16.49 -12.20 -6.63
C LYS A 81 17.19 -10.87 -6.88
N HIS A 82 18.08 -10.85 -7.87
CA HIS A 82 18.81 -9.65 -8.26
C HIS A 82 18.07 -8.92 -9.38
N ILE A 83 17.82 -7.63 -9.18
CA ILE A 83 16.93 -6.85 -10.03
C ILE A 83 17.62 -5.53 -10.36
N ASP A 84 17.69 -5.17 -11.64
CA ASP A 84 18.27 -3.92 -12.12
C ASP A 84 17.33 -3.13 -13.05
N LYS A 85 16.08 -3.59 -13.17
CA LYS A 85 14.98 -2.99 -13.93
C LYS A 85 13.74 -2.87 -13.05
N TYR A 86 12.89 -1.88 -13.34
CA TYR A 86 11.63 -1.67 -12.62
C TYR A 86 11.82 -1.44 -11.12
N VAL A 87 12.89 -0.73 -10.77
CA VAL A 87 13.21 -0.37 -9.39
C VAL A 87 12.76 1.07 -9.19
N LYS A 88 11.96 1.29 -8.15
CA LYS A 88 11.56 2.63 -7.73
C LYS A 88 12.15 2.95 -6.37
N ILE A 89 12.42 4.22 -6.12
CA ILE A 89 12.88 4.77 -4.85
C ILE A 89 11.76 5.61 -4.22
N LEU A 90 11.63 5.52 -2.91
CA LEU A 90 10.67 6.31 -2.13
C LEU A 90 11.23 7.71 -1.90
N CYS A 91 10.49 8.71 -2.33
CA CYS A 91 10.83 10.13 -2.19
C CYS A 91 9.72 10.87 -1.47
N GLY A 92 10.06 11.99 -0.85
CA GLY A 92 9.12 12.82 -0.12
C GLY A 92 9.79 13.63 0.98
N SER A 93 8.93 14.20 1.82
CA SER A 93 9.32 15.01 2.97
C SER A 93 9.75 14.09 4.14
N GLN A 94 11.03 14.13 4.50
CA GLN A 94 11.62 13.29 5.55
C GLN A 94 11.02 13.60 6.93
N GLU A 95 10.64 14.84 7.17
CA GLU A 95 10.04 15.35 8.40
C GLU A 95 8.58 14.91 8.60
N LYS A 96 7.89 14.47 7.53
CA LYS A 96 6.51 13.98 7.58
C LYS A 96 6.40 12.46 7.76
N VAL A 97 7.54 11.76 7.79
CA VAL A 97 7.61 10.31 7.96
C VAL A 97 8.48 9.96 9.15
N TYR A 98 8.06 8.96 9.92
CA TYR A 98 8.81 8.54 11.10
C TYR A 98 8.74 7.03 11.29
N TRP A 99 9.78 6.51 11.92
CA TRP A 99 9.87 5.10 12.24
C TRP A 99 9.28 4.86 13.63
N MET A 100 8.23 4.07 13.70
CA MET A 100 7.61 3.66 14.96
C MET A 100 8.15 2.31 15.39
N SER A 101 8.65 2.22 16.63
CA SER A 101 8.97 0.94 17.22
C SER A 101 7.70 0.12 17.49
N THR A 102 7.71 -1.16 17.17
CA THR A 102 6.55 -2.05 17.33
C THR A 102 6.98 -3.50 17.56
N ASN A 103 6.03 -4.33 17.99
CA ASN A 103 6.18 -5.76 18.20
C ASN A 103 5.16 -6.50 17.33
N PRO A 104 5.52 -7.60 16.64
CA PRO A 104 4.55 -8.39 15.86
C PRO A 104 3.24 -8.74 16.57
N LYS A 105 3.27 -8.94 17.88
CA LYS A 105 2.06 -9.27 18.66
C LYS A 105 1.05 -8.15 18.72
N ASN A 106 1.52 -6.90 18.76
CA ASN A 106 0.68 -5.72 18.95
C ASN A 106 0.60 -4.88 17.69
N LEU A 107 1.27 -5.24 16.60
CA LEU A 107 1.37 -4.38 15.43
C LEU A 107 0.01 -3.89 14.93
N GLN A 108 -0.99 -4.77 14.82
CA GLN A 108 -2.31 -4.35 14.37
C GLN A 108 -2.92 -3.27 15.27
N LEU A 109 -2.71 -3.39 16.59
CA LEU A 109 -3.13 -2.39 17.58
C LEU A 109 -2.26 -1.14 17.52
N ASP A 110 -0.95 -1.30 17.36
CA ASP A 110 0.01 -0.21 17.25
C ASP A 110 -0.22 0.61 15.97
N LEU A 111 -0.82 0.03 14.93
CA LEU A 111 -1.15 0.70 13.67
C LEU A 111 -2.55 1.35 13.68
N ILE A 112 -3.35 1.16 14.74
CA ILE A 112 -4.61 1.88 14.91
C ILE A 112 -4.31 3.38 14.87
N ASP A 113 -5.09 4.12 14.08
CA ASP A 113 -4.99 5.56 13.85
C ASP A 113 -3.63 6.00 13.30
N LYS A 114 -2.96 5.13 12.54
CA LYS A 114 -1.69 5.43 11.88
C LYS A 114 -1.72 4.97 10.44
N HIS A 115 -1.01 5.70 9.59
CA HIS A 115 -0.92 5.38 8.17
C HIS A 115 0.44 4.76 7.86
N ALA A 116 0.55 3.43 7.91
CA ALA A 116 1.76 2.75 7.47
C ALA A 116 2.00 2.96 5.96
N ILE A 117 3.24 3.27 5.58
CA ILE A 117 3.57 3.44 4.17
C ILE A 117 3.61 2.07 3.50
N ILE A 118 2.76 1.91 2.49
CA ILE A 118 2.71 0.70 1.67
C ILE A 118 3.96 0.65 0.80
N GLY A 119 4.76 -0.39 1.03
CA GLY A 119 6.00 -0.67 0.34
C GLY A 119 5.86 -1.56 -0.89
N GLY A 120 4.74 -2.25 -1.03
CA GLY A 120 4.56 -3.24 -2.07
C GLY A 120 3.27 -4.02 -1.95
N HIS A 121 3.17 -5.06 -2.78
CA HIS A 121 2.04 -5.99 -2.78
C HIS A 121 2.56 -7.36 -3.20
N GLY A 122 2.41 -8.34 -2.31
CA GLY A 122 2.78 -9.73 -2.57
C GLY A 122 1.65 -10.46 -3.32
N TYR A 123 1.99 -11.38 -4.22
CA TYR A 123 1.05 -12.14 -5.03
C TYR A 123 -0.03 -12.87 -4.20
N CYS A 124 0.30 -13.34 -3.00
CA CYS A 124 -0.60 -14.07 -2.09
C CYS A 124 -1.16 -13.24 -0.93
N CYS A 125 -0.52 -12.10 -0.62
CA CYS A 125 -0.41 -11.68 0.77
C CYS A 125 -0.80 -10.20 0.99
N GLY A 126 -1.35 -9.57 -0.04
CA GLY A 126 -1.90 -8.23 0.09
C GLY A 126 -0.84 -7.14 0.12
N SER A 127 -1.26 -5.95 0.56
CA SER A 127 -0.36 -4.80 0.67
C SER A 127 0.66 -5.03 1.79
N THR A 128 1.93 -4.79 1.50
CA THR A 128 3.02 -4.95 2.47
C THR A 128 3.52 -3.59 2.94
N SER A 129 3.74 -3.43 4.24
CA SER A 129 4.29 -2.20 4.82
C SER A 129 5.82 -2.22 4.84
N ILE A 130 6.42 -1.02 4.81
CA ILE A 130 7.88 -0.87 4.91
C ILE A 130 8.32 -1.06 6.37
N GLY A 131 9.26 -1.97 6.59
CA GLY A 131 9.88 -2.23 7.88
C GLY A 131 11.40 -2.06 7.86
N ARG A 132 11.99 -1.87 9.04
CA ARG A 132 13.43 -1.96 9.26
C ARG A 132 13.78 -2.64 10.56
N ILE A 133 14.96 -3.26 10.59
CA ILE A 133 15.57 -3.83 11.78
C ILE A 133 17.00 -3.32 11.94
N ASN A 134 17.50 -3.27 13.17
CA ASN A 134 18.92 -3.18 13.43
C ASN A 134 19.48 -4.60 13.61
N TYR A 135 20.41 -4.99 12.75
CA TYR A 135 21.04 -6.30 12.75
C TYR A 135 22.56 -6.13 12.71
N HIS A 136 23.25 -6.58 13.76
CA HIS A 136 24.71 -6.41 13.95
C HIS A 136 25.21 -4.96 13.79
N GLY A 137 24.43 -3.99 14.27
CA GLY A 137 24.79 -2.56 14.20
C GLY A 137 24.44 -1.90 12.86
N GLU A 138 23.90 -2.63 11.90
CA GLU A 138 23.47 -2.10 10.61
C GLU A 138 21.94 -2.05 10.52
N VAL A 139 21.41 -0.98 9.90
CA VAL A 139 20.00 -0.97 9.53
C VAL A 139 19.79 -1.82 8.28
N LYS A 140 18.79 -2.70 8.32
CA LYS A 140 18.31 -3.46 7.16
C LYS A 140 16.86 -3.08 6.88
N ILE A 141 16.58 -2.74 5.62
CA ILE A 141 15.23 -2.39 5.15
C ILE A 141 14.60 -3.62 4.51
N GLY A 142 13.32 -3.84 4.77
CA GLY A 142 12.58 -4.94 4.17
C GLY A 142 11.08 -4.78 4.26
N VAL A 143 10.39 -5.84 3.91
CA VAL A 143 8.95 -5.98 4.10
C VAL A 143 8.66 -6.35 5.54
N TYR A 144 7.61 -5.76 6.10
CA TYR A 144 6.90 -6.37 7.21
C TYR A 144 5.61 -7.03 6.67
N GLU A 145 5.47 -8.32 6.95
CA GLU A 145 4.30 -9.12 6.58
C GLU A 145 3.64 -9.69 7.84
N TYR A 146 2.33 -9.56 7.93
CA TYR A 146 1.53 -10.23 8.97
C TYR A 146 0.98 -11.53 8.38
N GLU A 147 1.68 -12.64 8.59
CA GLU A 147 1.15 -13.97 8.24
C GLU A 147 0.20 -14.44 9.34
N THR A 148 -1.11 -14.48 9.06
CA THR A 148 -2.09 -15.24 9.83
C THR A 148 -2.03 -16.72 9.49
N HIS A 149 -0.89 -17.37 9.69
CA HIS A 149 -0.86 -18.84 9.73
C HIS A 149 -1.48 -19.32 11.05
N ILE A 150 -2.80 -19.40 11.13
CA ILE A 150 -3.50 -20.06 12.24
C ILE A 150 -3.22 -21.58 12.26
N ASN A 151 -2.66 -22.17 11.19
CA ASN A 151 -2.49 -23.64 11.11
C ASN A 151 -1.06 -24.18 11.21
N ASN A 152 -0.05 -23.37 11.53
CA ASN A 152 1.29 -23.91 11.85
C ASN A 152 1.87 -23.23 13.10
N GLN A 153 1.31 -23.56 14.27
CA GLN A 153 1.97 -23.29 15.55
C GLN A 153 3.27 -24.11 15.63
N ARG A 154 4.38 -23.58 15.12
CA ARG A 154 5.70 -24.11 15.52
C ARG A 154 5.99 -23.59 16.92
N LYS A 155 6.00 -24.51 17.87
CA LYS A 155 6.45 -24.29 19.23
C LYS A 155 7.97 -24.43 19.27
N ASP A 156 8.66 -23.59 20.05
CA ASP A 156 10.06 -23.82 20.36
C ASP A 156 10.26 -25.10 21.20
N ALA A 157 11.51 -25.46 21.48
CA ALA A 157 11.84 -26.63 22.32
C ALA A 157 11.21 -26.59 23.73
N ASN A 158 10.68 -25.43 24.16
CA ASN A 158 10.02 -25.21 25.44
C ASN A 158 8.50 -25.03 25.31
N GLY A 159 7.90 -25.29 24.15
CA GLY A 159 6.45 -25.26 23.96
C GLY A 159 5.84 -23.89 23.67
N LYS A 160 6.64 -22.85 23.42
CA LYS A 160 6.16 -21.47 23.22
C LYS A 160 5.91 -21.16 21.73
N ASN A 161 4.78 -20.51 21.45
CA ASN A 161 4.37 -20.09 20.10
C ASN A 161 5.37 -19.09 19.48
N ILE A 162 5.82 -19.38 18.26
CA ILE A 162 6.71 -18.53 17.46
C ILE A 162 5.88 -17.74 16.44
N TYR A 163 6.07 -16.42 16.38
CA TYR A 163 5.51 -15.53 15.35
C TYR A 163 6.63 -15.19 14.38
N ILE A 164 6.45 -15.44 13.08
CA ILE A 164 7.47 -15.22 12.04
C ILE A 164 7.14 -13.91 11.31
N GLY A 165 8.00 -12.91 11.42
CA GLY A 165 8.10 -11.80 10.48
C GLY A 165 9.35 -12.01 9.65
N GLN A 166 9.22 -12.05 8.32
CA GLN A 166 10.34 -12.37 7.43
C GLN A 166 11.24 -11.14 7.24
N ALA A 167 12.48 -11.23 7.73
CA ALA A 167 13.56 -10.33 7.34
C ALA A 167 14.80 -11.18 7.06
N TYR A 168 15.28 -11.17 5.82
CA TYR A 168 16.42 -11.98 5.38
C TYR A 168 17.67 -11.12 5.19
N VAL A 169 18.80 -11.56 5.76
CA VAL A 169 20.13 -10.99 5.54
C VAL A 169 21.05 -12.11 5.01
N LYS A 170 21.82 -11.82 3.97
CA LYS A 170 22.60 -12.80 3.18
C LYS A 170 23.88 -13.29 3.91
N ASN A 171 24.24 -14.56 3.65
CA ASN A 171 25.54 -15.26 3.77
C ASN A 171 25.73 -16.42 4.76
N GLU A 172 24.70 -17.00 5.39
CA GLU A 172 24.84 -18.32 6.06
C GLU A 172 23.56 -19.17 5.99
N GLY A 173 23.33 -19.86 4.87
CA GLY A 173 22.33 -20.92 4.78
C GLY A 173 20.87 -20.49 5.03
N ILE A 174 19.94 -21.43 4.85
CA ILE A 174 18.53 -21.22 5.19
C ILE A 174 18.44 -21.19 6.72
N MET A 175 18.39 -20.00 7.31
CA MET A 175 17.93 -19.81 8.67
C MET A 175 16.54 -19.16 8.63
N ALA A 176 15.52 -19.93 9.01
CA ALA A 176 14.34 -19.33 9.61
C ALA A 176 14.86 -18.51 10.80
N LEU A 177 14.80 -17.18 10.70
CA LEU A 177 15.29 -16.33 11.78
C LEU A 177 14.37 -16.56 12.98
N GLN A 178 14.81 -17.40 13.92
CA GLN A 178 14.26 -17.42 15.25
C GLN A 178 14.42 -16.01 15.81
N ILE A 179 13.27 -15.37 15.99
CA ILE A 179 13.14 -13.97 16.28
C ILE A 179 13.62 -13.71 17.71
N THR A 180 14.88 -13.31 17.88
CA THR A 180 15.41 -12.82 19.16
C THR A 180 14.89 -11.40 19.45
N PRO A 181 14.77 -10.99 20.72
CA PRO A 181 14.28 -9.68 21.10
C PRO A 181 15.31 -8.60 20.70
N GLY A 182 14.87 -7.65 19.87
CA GLY A 182 15.65 -6.50 19.44
C GLY A 182 14.73 -5.53 18.70
N VAL A 183 14.83 -4.24 19.02
CA VAL A 183 13.92 -3.17 18.62
C VAL A 183 13.63 -3.19 17.11
N ARG A 184 12.34 -3.24 16.73
CA ARG A 184 11.87 -3.28 15.33
C ARG A 184 11.04 -2.07 15.04
N GLN A 185 11.16 -1.53 13.84
CA GLN A 185 10.45 -0.30 13.48
C GLN A 185 9.71 -0.41 12.16
N VAL A 186 8.50 0.16 12.10
CA VAL A 186 7.65 0.28 10.91
C VAL A 186 7.55 1.75 10.52
N LEU A 187 7.58 2.06 9.23
CA LEU A 187 7.52 3.43 8.74
C LEU A 187 6.07 3.92 8.68
N LEU A 188 5.75 4.95 9.45
CA LEU A 188 4.41 5.49 9.59
C LEU A 188 4.35 6.95 9.13
N TYR A 189 3.13 7.30 8.72
CA TYR A 189 2.68 8.65 8.40
C TYR A 189 1.60 9.03 9.42
N VAL A 190 1.62 10.28 9.89
CA VAL A 190 0.74 10.79 10.96
C VAL A 190 -0.63 11.16 10.38
N LEU A 191 -1.69 10.50 10.82
CA LEU A 191 -3.10 10.88 10.58
C LEU A 191 -3.95 10.28 11.73
N GLU A 192 -4.51 11.10 12.63
CA GLU A 192 -5.39 10.66 13.73
C GLU A 192 -6.86 10.51 13.25
N LEU A 193 -7.52 9.34 13.38
CA LEU A 193 -9.00 9.22 13.31
C LEU A 193 -9.55 7.87 13.83
N GLU A 194 -10.57 7.91 14.72
CA GLU A 194 -11.43 6.77 15.08
C GLU A 194 -12.31 6.30 13.89
N PHE A 195 -12.40 4.98 13.64
CA PHE A 195 -12.91 4.47 12.37
C PHE A 195 -14.44 4.35 12.25
N LYS A 196 -15.02 5.38 11.63
CA LYS A 196 -16.08 5.26 10.60
C LYS A 196 -15.57 5.96 9.34
N ASN A 197 -14.90 5.22 8.46
CA ASN A 197 -14.37 5.81 7.22
C ASN A 197 -15.50 6.08 6.23
N ILE A 198 -15.79 7.36 6.00
CA ILE A 198 -16.62 7.81 4.89
C ILE A 198 -15.66 8.19 3.76
N LEU A 199 -15.93 7.72 2.54
CA LEU A 199 -15.21 8.20 1.37
C LEU A 199 -15.57 9.67 1.15
N CYS A 200 -14.65 10.57 1.49
CA CYS A 200 -14.81 12.02 1.31
C CYS A 200 -13.93 12.49 0.15
N GLY A 201 -14.50 13.26 -0.77
CA GLY A 201 -13.78 13.77 -1.93
C GLY A 201 -14.66 14.66 -2.81
N SER A 202 -14.03 15.41 -3.69
CA SER A 202 -14.74 16.28 -4.63
C SER A 202 -15.49 15.43 -5.66
N GLN A 203 -16.81 15.63 -5.75
CA GLN A 203 -17.68 14.83 -6.62
C GLN A 203 -17.34 15.06 -8.10
N GLU A 204 -16.81 16.22 -8.46
CA GLU A 204 -16.35 16.48 -9.82
C GLU A 204 -15.15 15.62 -10.24
N LYS A 205 -14.39 15.03 -9.32
CA LYS A 205 -13.21 14.19 -9.60
C LYS A 205 -13.50 12.70 -9.72
N VAL A 206 -14.74 12.28 -9.49
CA VAL A 206 -15.12 10.86 -9.53
C VAL A 206 -16.35 10.65 -10.42
N TYR A 207 -16.51 9.44 -10.94
CA TYR A 207 -17.70 9.06 -11.69
C TYR A 207 -17.97 7.56 -11.59
N TRP A 208 -19.22 7.18 -11.86
CA TRP A 208 -19.64 5.79 -11.90
C TRP A 208 -19.59 5.26 -13.33
N MET A 209 -18.80 4.22 -13.56
CA MET A 209 -18.70 3.56 -14.86
C MET A 209 -19.46 2.24 -14.82
N SER A 210 -20.38 2.03 -15.76
CA SER A 210 -21.07 0.75 -15.92
C SER A 210 -20.12 -0.31 -16.48
N THR A 211 -20.15 -1.50 -15.90
CA THR A 211 -19.38 -2.66 -16.34
C THR A 211 -20.09 -3.97 -15.95
N SER A 212 -19.45 -5.11 -16.24
CA SER A 212 -19.92 -6.44 -15.87
C SER A 212 -18.73 -7.30 -15.44
N ALA A 213 -19.00 -8.45 -14.85
CA ALA A 213 -17.93 -9.37 -14.49
C ALA A 213 -17.10 -9.83 -15.70
N PHE A 214 -17.73 -9.94 -16.88
CA PHE A 214 -17.07 -10.38 -18.11
C PHE A 214 -16.08 -9.35 -18.68
N TYR A 215 -16.35 -8.06 -18.48
CA TYR A 215 -15.57 -6.98 -19.07
C TYR A 215 -14.79 -6.17 -18.05
N LEU A 216 -14.80 -6.54 -16.76
CA LEU A 216 -14.23 -5.71 -15.70
C LEU A 216 -12.76 -5.38 -15.98
N HIS A 217 -11.93 -6.41 -16.15
CA HIS A 217 -10.48 -6.24 -16.29
C HIS A 217 -10.10 -5.44 -17.54
N SER A 218 -10.72 -5.74 -18.69
CA SER A 218 -10.51 -4.97 -19.92
C SER A 218 -10.99 -3.53 -19.80
N THR A 219 -12.08 -3.30 -19.06
CA THR A 219 -12.63 -1.96 -18.82
C THR A 219 -11.71 -1.09 -17.96
N LEU A 220 -10.91 -1.72 -17.08
CA LEU A 220 -10.02 -1.05 -16.14
C LEU A 220 -8.61 -0.77 -16.70
N ILE A 221 -8.27 -1.27 -17.88
CA ILE A 221 -6.98 -1.00 -18.51
C ILE A 221 -6.83 0.52 -18.73
N HIS A 222 -5.73 1.08 -18.24
CA HIS A 222 -5.42 2.52 -18.25
C HIS A 222 -6.41 3.41 -17.47
N LYS A 223 -7.19 2.85 -16.54
CA LYS A 223 -8.11 3.63 -15.70
C LYS A 223 -7.86 3.40 -14.22
N HIS A 224 -8.20 4.41 -13.43
CA HIS A 224 -7.98 4.40 -11.99
C HIS A 224 -9.30 4.18 -11.22
N ALA A 225 -9.65 2.91 -10.99
CA ALA A 225 -10.77 2.58 -10.11
C ALA A 225 -10.44 2.86 -8.63
N ILE A 226 -11.42 3.32 -7.86
CA ILE A 226 -11.24 3.57 -6.42
C ILE A 226 -11.19 2.24 -5.67
N ILE A 227 -10.16 2.08 -4.85
CA ILE A 227 -10.00 0.92 -3.97
C ILE A 227 -10.94 1.10 -2.77
N GLY A 228 -11.83 0.13 -2.56
CA GLY A 228 -12.80 0.12 -1.47
C GLY A 228 -12.35 -0.67 -0.25
N GLY A 229 -11.36 -1.54 -0.41
CA GLY A 229 -10.83 -2.38 0.65
C GLY A 229 -9.91 -3.48 0.13
N HIS A 230 -9.70 -4.47 0.99
CA HIS A 230 -8.84 -5.62 0.73
C HIS A 230 -9.47 -6.86 1.35
N GLU A 231 -9.38 -8.00 0.66
CA GLU A 231 -9.71 -9.31 1.21
C GLU A 231 -8.44 -10.13 1.40
N ASP A 232 -8.28 -10.69 2.59
CA ASP A 232 -7.13 -11.51 2.94
C ASP A 232 -6.99 -12.69 1.97
N PHE A 233 -5.75 -13.00 1.57
CA PHE A 233 -5.39 -14.04 0.60
C PHE A 233 -5.94 -13.85 -0.82
N CYS A 234 -6.56 -12.70 -1.09
CA CYS A 234 -7.26 -12.44 -2.34
C CYS A 234 -6.70 -11.20 -3.04
N GLY A 235 -6.89 -10.02 -2.46
CA GLY A 235 -6.42 -8.75 -3.03
C GLY A 235 -7.42 -7.61 -2.89
N TYR A 236 -7.21 -6.56 -3.69
CA TYR A 236 -8.00 -5.33 -3.61
C TYR A 236 -9.43 -5.51 -4.10
N THR A 237 -10.36 -4.99 -3.30
CA THR A 237 -11.74 -4.81 -3.71
C THR A 237 -11.97 -3.37 -4.17
N ARG A 238 -12.91 -3.19 -5.11
CA ARG A 238 -13.30 -1.86 -5.62
C ARG A 238 -14.68 -1.50 -5.10
N ILE A 239 -14.96 -0.20 -5.05
CA ILE A 239 -16.29 0.29 -4.66
C ILE A 239 -17.23 0.16 -5.86
N GLY A 240 -18.34 -0.53 -5.65
CA GLY A 240 -19.37 -0.72 -6.67
C GLY A 240 -20.75 -0.29 -6.20
N ARG A 241 -21.67 -0.16 -7.16
CA ARG A 241 -23.10 -0.05 -6.89
C ARG A 241 -23.97 -0.76 -7.92
N ILE A 242 -25.16 -1.14 -7.50
CA ILE A 242 -26.22 -1.71 -8.36
C ILE A 242 -27.57 -1.09 -8.03
N SER A 243 -28.52 -1.21 -8.94
CA SER A 243 -29.94 -1.07 -8.62
C SER A 243 -30.51 -2.47 -8.35
N HIS A 244 -31.05 -2.69 -7.16
CA HIS A 244 -31.64 -3.96 -6.74
C HIS A 244 -32.93 -3.70 -5.95
N ASN A 245 -34.04 -4.28 -6.41
CA ASN A 245 -35.38 -4.11 -5.82
C ASN A 245 -35.79 -2.62 -5.64
N GLY A 246 -35.50 -1.78 -6.64
CA GLY A 246 -35.83 -0.35 -6.61
C GLY A 246 -34.88 0.52 -5.80
N GLU A 247 -33.87 -0.06 -5.13
CA GLU A 247 -32.90 0.67 -4.32
C GLU A 247 -31.50 0.64 -4.93
N VAL A 248 -30.71 1.68 -4.67
CA VAL A 248 -29.28 1.64 -4.98
C VAL A 248 -28.53 0.98 -3.83
N LYS A 249 -27.87 -0.14 -4.11
CA LYS A 249 -27.02 -0.84 -3.14
C LYS A 249 -25.57 -0.54 -3.44
N ILE A 250 -24.82 -0.11 -2.42
CA ILE A 250 -23.36 0.06 -2.48
C ILE A 250 -22.70 -1.20 -1.91
N GLY A 251 -21.57 -1.60 -2.48
CA GLY A 251 -20.88 -2.81 -2.09
C GLY A 251 -19.46 -2.90 -2.61
N LYS A 252 -18.89 -4.10 -2.50
CA LYS A 252 -17.53 -4.41 -2.94
C LYS A 252 -17.56 -5.18 -4.26
N ILE A 253 -16.55 -4.95 -5.10
CA ILE A 253 -16.29 -5.72 -6.31
C ILE A 253 -14.97 -6.47 -6.11
N ASN A 254 -14.99 -7.79 -6.29
CA ASN A 254 -13.80 -8.63 -6.15
C ASN A 254 -12.92 -8.57 -7.40
N SER A 255 -12.29 -7.41 -7.60
CA SER A 255 -11.51 -7.11 -8.81
C SER A 255 -10.21 -7.90 -8.93
N PHE A 256 -9.84 -8.69 -7.91
CA PHE A 256 -8.70 -9.61 -7.97
C PHE A 256 -9.04 -10.93 -8.70
N SER A 257 -10.32 -11.30 -8.80
CA SER A 257 -10.74 -12.54 -9.45
C SER A 257 -10.89 -12.34 -10.96
N LEU A 258 -10.14 -13.12 -11.76
CA LEU A 258 -10.24 -13.09 -13.22
C LEU A 258 -11.51 -13.78 -13.74
N GLU A 259 -11.94 -14.85 -13.09
CA GLU A 259 -13.07 -15.68 -13.55
C GLU A 259 -14.41 -15.27 -12.93
N ALA A 260 -14.34 -14.62 -11.76
CA ALA A 260 -15.49 -14.37 -10.91
C ALA A 260 -15.40 -13.02 -10.16
N PRO A 261 -15.24 -11.88 -10.85
CA PRO A 261 -15.27 -10.58 -10.19
C PRO A 261 -16.72 -10.19 -9.84
N TYR A 262 -17.28 -10.86 -8.84
CA TYR A 262 -18.63 -10.61 -8.36
C TYR A 262 -18.72 -9.27 -7.62
N PHE A 263 -19.90 -8.66 -7.71
CA PHE A 263 -20.31 -7.58 -6.83
C PHE A 263 -21.05 -8.16 -5.62
N TYR A 264 -20.62 -7.80 -4.42
CA TYR A 264 -21.20 -8.22 -3.15
C TYR A 264 -21.75 -7.01 -2.39
N PHE A 265 -22.91 -7.17 -1.77
CA PHE A 265 -23.58 -6.10 -1.03
C PHE A 265 -24.38 -6.65 0.15
N ASN A 266 -24.66 -5.80 1.13
CA ASN A 266 -25.59 -6.15 2.21
C ASN A 266 -27.03 -6.05 1.70
N ASN A 267 -27.77 -7.16 1.78
CA ASN A 267 -29.18 -7.26 1.48
C ASN A 267 -29.94 -7.61 2.76
N ASN A 268 -30.23 -6.59 3.58
CA ASN A 268 -30.96 -6.73 4.83
C ASN A 268 -30.32 -7.74 5.80
N GLY A 269 -29.00 -7.63 5.99
CA GLY A 269 -28.23 -8.50 6.86
C GLY A 269 -27.73 -9.79 6.21
N VAL A 270 -28.12 -10.08 4.97
CA VAL A 270 -27.64 -11.23 4.19
C VAL A 270 -26.74 -10.74 3.05
N GLU A 271 -25.65 -11.46 2.75
CA GLU A 271 -24.80 -11.10 1.62
C GLU A 271 -25.51 -11.41 0.29
N GLY A 272 -25.80 -10.37 -0.48
CA GLY A 272 -26.22 -10.46 -1.87
C GLY A 272 -25.00 -10.49 -2.80
N LYS A 273 -25.10 -11.24 -3.91
CA LYS A 273 -24.05 -11.32 -4.93
C LYS A 273 -24.62 -11.20 -6.35
N VAL A 274 -23.94 -10.47 -7.23
CA VAL A 274 -24.33 -10.25 -8.63
C VAL A 274 -23.14 -10.41 -9.57
N LYS A 275 -23.34 -11.11 -10.69
CA LYS A 275 -22.33 -11.30 -11.75
C LYS A 275 -22.57 -10.42 -12.98
N THR A 276 -23.80 -10.05 -13.23
CA THR A 276 -24.26 -9.61 -14.56
C THR A 276 -23.86 -8.19 -14.89
N SER A 277 -24.26 -7.20 -14.10
CA SER A 277 -23.92 -5.81 -14.33
C SER A 277 -23.88 -5.02 -13.02
N TYR A 278 -22.96 -4.07 -12.95
CA TYR A 278 -22.79 -3.15 -11.83
C TYR A 278 -22.02 -1.92 -12.29
N GLN A 279 -22.04 -0.87 -11.48
CA GLN A 279 -21.22 0.31 -11.71
C GLN A 279 -20.04 0.32 -10.76
N ILE A 280 -18.86 0.68 -11.25
CA ILE A 280 -17.63 0.83 -10.46
C ILE A 280 -17.30 2.31 -10.30
N LEU A 281 -16.83 2.70 -9.12
CA LEU A 281 -16.42 4.08 -8.84
C LEU A 281 -15.00 4.32 -9.37
N MET A 282 -14.85 5.36 -10.19
CA MET A 282 -13.61 5.69 -10.90
C MET A 282 -13.17 7.12 -10.58
N TYR A 283 -11.86 7.38 -10.60
CA TYR A 283 -11.34 8.73 -10.74
C TYR A 283 -11.52 9.22 -12.18
N LYS A 284 -11.86 10.49 -12.36
CA LYS A 284 -11.67 11.19 -13.62
C LYS A 284 -10.19 11.48 -13.79
N ASP A 285 -9.67 11.23 -14.99
CA ASP A 285 -8.32 11.62 -15.37
C ASP A 285 -8.22 13.15 -15.55
#